data_AF-A0A2J0M9V9-F1
#
_entry.id   AF-A0A2J0M9V9-F1
#
_cell.length_a   1.000
_cell.length_b   1.000
_cell.length_c   1.000
_cell.angle_alpha   90.00
_cell.angle_beta   90.00
_cell.angle_gamma   90.00
#
_symmetry.space_group_name_H-M   'P 1'
#
loop_
_entity.id
_entity.type
_entity.pdbx_description
1 polymer ?
#
loop_
_entity_poly.entity_id
_entity_poly.type
_entity_poly.pdbx_seq_one_letter_code
_entity_poly.pdbx_strand_id
1 'polypeptide(L)'
;MANFKQTTYCPNLWKEAYIDDKGDVYGCCVKKPHVLGNIYKEKLEDIWNNKTLYLFRKKSLAGQLSCFSRCTLTRSKTEHPYNSPTAPFSSLENLSIRFGQACQLQCIMCSLDHKDKGSLDLKKILPNLDLTHIKLICMQGGEPLLIKAAKDFFDHAYSLEKKVSFLTNGLLINDEWAKKISICSPFVYFSINAATKKTHELINKGSKWEVVLKNIQRVRSARKKYYSKIRIFGHITIVIENLPEIPLFIEKFKRLGFDMINFGFDSSVPLYLASHLKEMLYLRIKIRKALEDSCDCDKIDLHQLSILGLA
;
A
#
# COMPACT_ATOMS: atom_id res chain seq x y z
N MET A 1 31.15 -5.06 12.89
CA MET A 1 29.89 -5.70 12.42
C MET A 1 28.77 -5.20 13.32
N ALA A 2 27.84 -4.41 12.79
CA ALA A 2 26.83 -3.76 13.62
C ALA A 2 25.90 -4.82 14.25
N ASN A 3 25.93 -4.87 15.57
CA ASN A 3 25.18 -5.78 16.42
C ASN A 3 23.72 -5.30 16.47
N PHE A 4 22.96 -5.52 15.40
CA PHE A 4 21.54 -5.17 15.33
C PHE A 4 20.73 -6.17 16.16
N LYS A 5 20.75 -6.07 17.50
CA LYS A 5 19.62 -6.55 18.30
C LYS A 5 18.47 -5.59 18.07
N GLN A 6 17.76 -5.75 16.96
CA GLN A 6 16.54 -4.98 16.75
C GLN A 6 15.45 -5.61 17.62
N THR A 7 15.03 -4.86 18.65
CA THR A 7 13.89 -5.19 19.53
C THR A 7 12.54 -4.98 18.81
N THR A 8 12.48 -5.25 17.51
CA THR A 8 11.29 -5.07 16.67
C THR A 8 10.98 -6.36 15.96
N TYR A 9 9.70 -6.62 15.73
CA TYR A 9 9.23 -7.80 15.01
C TYR A 9 8.54 -7.39 13.71
N CYS A 10 8.57 -8.27 12.70
CA CYS A 10 7.77 -8.08 11.50
C CYS A 10 6.37 -8.69 11.69
N PRO A 11 5.29 -7.90 11.83
CA PRO A 11 3.95 -8.46 12.01
C PRO A 11 3.45 -9.23 10.77
N ASN A 12 3.95 -8.89 9.58
CA ASN A 12 3.44 -9.39 8.31
C ASN A 12 3.75 -10.88 8.13
N LEU A 13 4.89 -11.38 8.63
CA LEU A 13 5.31 -12.77 8.40
C LEU A 13 4.35 -13.84 8.94
N TRP A 14 3.44 -13.48 9.86
CA TRP A 14 2.45 -14.39 10.44
C TRP A 14 1.01 -14.12 10.01
N LYS A 15 0.76 -13.02 9.28
CA LYS A 15 -0.60 -12.56 8.96
C LYS A 15 -0.81 -12.09 7.52
N GLU A 16 0.25 -11.89 6.75
CA GLU A 16 0.17 -11.36 5.39
C GLU A 16 1.04 -12.16 4.41
N ALA A 17 0.51 -12.35 3.21
CA ALA A 17 1.27 -12.78 2.05
C ALA A 17 1.10 -11.74 0.92
N TYR A 18 2.12 -11.62 0.08
CA TYR A 18 2.10 -10.83 -1.14
C TYR A 18 2.39 -11.70 -2.35
N ILE A 19 1.56 -11.62 -3.38
CA ILE A 19 1.75 -12.31 -4.66
C ILE A 19 2.04 -11.25 -5.73
N ASP A 20 3.14 -11.39 -6.45
CA ASP A 20 3.44 -10.50 -7.57
C ASP A 20 2.82 -10.97 -8.89
N ASP A 21 3.02 -10.19 -9.95
CA ASP A 21 2.46 -10.43 -11.28
C ASP A 21 3.10 -11.61 -12.03
N LYS A 22 4.17 -12.19 -11.48
CA LYS A 22 4.80 -13.44 -11.95
C LYS A 22 4.38 -14.65 -11.12
N GLY A 23 3.51 -14.43 -10.12
CA GLY A 23 3.03 -15.46 -9.20
C GLY A 23 4.02 -15.77 -8.07
N ASP A 24 5.11 -15.03 -7.95
CA ASP A 24 6.05 -15.22 -6.85
C ASP A 24 5.42 -14.72 -5.54
N VAL A 25 5.50 -15.55 -4.51
CA VAL A 25 4.93 -15.28 -3.18
C VAL A 25 6.01 -14.72 -2.27
N TYR A 26 5.70 -13.67 -1.52
CA TYR A 26 6.59 -13.00 -0.59
C TYR A 26 5.88 -12.76 0.75
N GLY A 27 6.65 -12.66 1.83
CA GLY A 27 6.12 -12.27 3.15
C GLY A 27 6.02 -10.74 3.37
N CYS A 28 6.36 -9.94 2.35
CA CYS A 28 6.34 -8.47 2.42
C CYS A 28 6.26 -7.86 1.02
N CYS A 29 5.26 -7.01 0.77
CA CYS A 29 5.07 -6.32 -0.50
C CYS A 29 6.10 -5.21 -0.77
N VAL A 30 6.67 -4.61 0.28
CA VAL A 30 7.60 -3.47 0.18
C VAL A 30 9.03 -3.91 -0.07
N LYS A 31 9.57 -4.81 0.77
CA LYS A 31 10.98 -5.21 0.69
C LYS A 31 11.23 -6.43 -0.17
N LYS A 32 10.21 -7.26 -0.39
CA LYS A 32 10.29 -8.51 -1.17
C LYS A 32 11.62 -9.26 -0.95
N PRO A 33 12.03 -9.51 0.30
CA PRO A 33 13.41 -9.86 0.62
C PRO A 33 13.82 -11.23 0.08
N HIS A 34 12.84 -12.12 -0.15
CA HIS A 34 13.06 -13.43 -0.75
C HIS A 34 11.75 -14.00 -1.29
N VAL A 35 11.84 -14.76 -2.38
CA VAL A 35 10.71 -15.52 -2.95
C VAL A 35 10.45 -16.72 -2.05
N LEU A 36 9.25 -16.82 -1.50
CA LEU A 36 8.83 -17.92 -0.63
C LEU A 36 8.41 -19.14 -1.45
N GLY A 37 7.78 -18.95 -2.60
CA GLY A 37 7.30 -19.99 -3.50
C GLY A 37 6.61 -19.35 -4.69
N ASN A 38 6.00 -20.14 -5.58
CA ASN A 38 5.27 -19.61 -6.72
C ASN A 38 3.87 -20.23 -6.84
N ILE A 39 2.84 -19.38 -6.88
CA ILE A 39 1.43 -19.78 -6.84
C ILE A 39 0.97 -20.53 -8.11
N TYR A 40 1.75 -20.49 -9.20
CA TYR A 40 1.50 -21.33 -10.37
C TYR A 40 1.94 -22.79 -10.18
N LYS A 41 2.76 -23.08 -9.15
CA LYS A 41 3.39 -24.37 -8.95
C LYS A 41 2.93 -25.08 -7.68
N GLU A 42 2.64 -24.31 -6.64
CA GLU A 42 2.41 -24.82 -5.28
C GLU A 42 1.17 -24.15 -4.68
N LYS A 43 0.46 -24.85 -3.78
CA LYS A 43 -0.64 -24.26 -3.02
C LYS A 43 -0.10 -23.22 -2.04
N LEU A 44 -0.84 -22.13 -1.84
CA LEU A 44 -0.44 -21.09 -0.89
C LEU A 44 -0.30 -21.64 0.54
N GLU A 45 -1.12 -22.64 0.89
CA GLU A 45 -1.04 -23.36 2.17
C GLU A 45 0.33 -24.04 2.39
N ASP A 46 0.84 -24.72 1.36
CA ASP A 46 2.14 -25.40 1.41
C ASP A 46 3.30 -24.39 1.55
N ILE A 47 3.18 -23.25 0.85
CA ILE A 47 4.16 -22.15 0.93
C ILE A 47 4.19 -21.54 2.35
N TRP A 48 3.05 -21.48 3.05
CA TRP A 48 2.90 -20.74 4.32
C TRP A 48 3.73 -21.29 5.49
N ASN A 49 4.14 -22.55 5.44
CA ASN A 49 5.04 -23.15 6.44
C ASN A 49 6.25 -23.84 5.82
N ASN A 50 6.61 -23.46 4.59
CA ASN A 50 7.79 -24.03 3.97
C ASN A 50 9.08 -23.63 4.70
N LYS A 51 10.17 -24.32 4.34
CA LYS A 51 11.50 -24.13 4.95
C LYS A 51 11.95 -22.66 4.91
N THR A 52 11.65 -21.96 3.82
CA THR A 52 12.05 -20.55 3.64
C THR A 52 11.34 -19.65 4.63
N LEU A 53 10.00 -19.66 4.67
CA LEU A 53 9.23 -18.81 5.58
C LEU A 53 9.50 -19.16 7.04
N TYR A 54 9.69 -20.45 7.36
CA TYR A 54 10.14 -20.90 8.68
C TYR A 54 11.45 -20.21 9.12
N LEU A 55 12.47 -20.19 8.25
CA LEU A 55 13.75 -19.53 8.55
C LEU A 55 13.59 -18.02 8.71
N PHE A 56 12.73 -17.37 7.92
CA PHE A 56 12.43 -15.94 8.07
C PHE A 56 11.74 -15.63 9.41
N ARG A 57 10.75 -16.42 9.79
CA ARG A 57 10.08 -16.28 11.09
C ARG A 57 11.05 -16.52 12.25
N LYS A 58 11.91 -17.53 12.17
CA LYS A 58 12.98 -17.78 13.16
C LYS A 58 13.94 -16.59 13.27
N LYS A 59 14.39 -16.02 12.16
CA LYS A 59 15.23 -14.81 12.15
C LYS A 59 14.49 -13.59 12.73
N SER A 60 13.21 -13.43 12.42
CA SER A 60 12.38 -12.35 12.98
C SER A 60 12.28 -12.46 14.50
N LEU A 61 11.97 -13.64 15.02
CA LEU A 61 11.91 -13.92 16.46
C LEU A 61 13.24 -13.63 17.17
N ALA A 62 14.36 -13.87 16.49
CA ALA A 62 15.69 -13.59 17.01
C ALA A 62 16.13 -12.12 16.84
N GLY A 63 15.33 -11.25 16.20
CA GLY A 63 15.73 -9.88 15.90
C GLY A 63 16.77 -9.75 14.76
N GLN A 64 16.91 -10.78 13.93
CA GLN A 64 18.02 -10.99 12.97
C GLN A 64 17.60 -10.91 11.49
N LEU A 65 16.42 -10.38 11.16
CA LEU A 65 16.06 -10.18 9.75
C LEU A 65 17.00 -9.15 9.12
N SER A 66 17.48 -9.39 7.90
CA SER A 66 18.35 -8.44 7.20
C SER A 66 17.62 -7.15 6.79
N CYS A 67 16.33 -7.28 6.41
CA CYS A 67 15.51 -6.18 5.93
C CYS A 67 15.15 -5.14 7.02
N PHE A 68 15.33 -5.50 8.30
CA PHE A 68 15.18 -4.62 9.46
C PHE A 68 16.05 -3.36 9.40
N SER A 69 17.26 -3.47 8.84
CA SER A 69 18.17 -2.33 8.70
C SER A 69 17.62 -1.16 7.87
N ARG A 70 16.64 -1.43 6.99
CA ARG A 70 16.04 -0.44 6.08
C ARG A 70 14.51 -0.51 6.07
N CYS A 71 13.91 -1.13 7.08
CA CYS A 71 12.48 -1.34 7.14
C CYS A 71 11.77 -0.03 7.50
N THR A 72 10.79 0.36 6.69
CA THR A 72 9.97 1.57 6.90
C THR A 72 8.56 1.22 7.39
N LEU A 73 8.29 -0.06 7.70
CA LEU A 73 6.97 -0.54 8.14
C LEU A 73 6.93 -0.87 9.64
N THR A 74 8.08 -1.21 10.22
CA THR A 74 8.17 -1.61 11.63
C THR A 74 8.18 -0.36 12.50
N ARG A 75 7.11 -0.19 13.29
CA ARG A 75 7.04 0.80 14.37
C ARG A 75 7.76 0.27 15.62
N SER A 76 7.87 1.13 16.64
CA SER A 76 8.67 0.99 17.87
C SER A 76 8.64 -0.37 18.59
N LYS A 77 9.54 -0.52 19.58
CA LYS A 77 9.77 -1.73 20.38
C LYS A 77 8.46 -2.34 20.87
N THR A 78 8.14 -3.53 20.40
CA THR A 78 6.94 -4.26 20.79
C THR A 78 7.31 -5.72 21.00
N GLU A 79 6.74 -6.33 22.04
CA GLU A 79 6.94 -7.75 22.30
C GLU A 79 6.34 -8.58 21.16
N HIS A 80 7.00 -9.70 20.86
CA HIS A 80 6.56 -10.57 19.78
C HIS A 80 5.27 -11.28 20.22
N PRO A 81 4.12 -11.09 19.54
CA PRO A 81 2.89 -11.77 19.91
C PRO A 81 2.90 -13.27 19.55
N TYR A 82 3.95 -13.72 18.85
CA TYR A 82 4.16 -15.12 18.46
C TYR A 82 5.40 -15.69 19.13
N ASN A 83 5.37 -16.97 19.48
CA ASN A 83 6.49 -17.72 20.07
C ASN A 83 7.00 -18.85 19.16
N SER A 84 6.40 -19.03 17.97
CA SER A 84 6.72 -20.11 17.04
C SER A 84 7.15 -19.60 15.66
N PRO A 85 8.16 -20.23 15.03
CA PRO A 85 8.52 -19.99 13.63
C PRO A 85 7.54 -20.64 12.62
N THR A 86 6.52 -21.35 13.09
CA THR A 86 5.40 -21.87 12.29
C THR A 86 4.10 -21.17 12.66
N ALA A 87 3.13 -21.18 11.76
CA ALA A 87 1.80 -20.63 12.00
C ALA A 87 0.75 -21.45 11.25
N PRO A 88 -0.44 -21.72 11.81
CA PRO A 88 -1.49 -22.40 11.06
C PRO A 88 -1.85 -21.57 9.82
N PHE A 89 -2.28 -22.22 8.73
CA PHE A 89 -2.68 -21.48 7.52
C PHE A 89 -3.82 -20.49 7.78
N SER A 90 -4.69 -20.81 8.72
CA SER A 90 -5.75 -19.92 9.20
C SER A 90 -5.26 -18.61 9.84
N SER A 91 -3.97 -18.47 10.16
CA SER A 91 -3.40 -17.20 10.62
C SER A 91 -3.12 -16.22 9.49
N LEU A 92 -3.12 -16.68 8.23
CA LEU A 92 -3.01 -15.80 7.07
C LEU A 92 -4.34 -15.07 6.89
N GLU A 93 -4.38 -13.81 7.29
CA GLU A 93 -5.60 -13.01 7.28
C GLU A 93 -5.62 -11.96 6.16
N ASN A 94 -4.45 -11.57 5.66
CA ASN A 94 -4.31 -10.50 4.67
C ASN A 94 -3.56 -11.00 3.44
N LEU A 95 -4.06 -10.69 2.26
CA LEU A 95 -3.43 -11.05 1.01
C LEU A 95 -3.30 -9.82 0.12
N SER A 96 -2.07 -9.48 -0.27
CA SER A 96 -1.81 -8.41 -1.23
C SER A 96 -1.46 -9.04 -2.59
N ILE A 97 -2.08 -8.62 -3.68
CA ILE A 97 -1.81 -9.20 -5.01
C ILE A 97 -1.52 -8.09 -6.02
N ARG A 98 -0.40 -8.18 -6.72
CA ARG A 98 -0.11 -7.35 -7.91
C ARG A 98 -0.51 -8.12 -9.16
N PHE A 99 -1.56 -7.66 -9.84
CA PHE A 99 -2.13 -8.42 -10.97
C PHE A 99 -1.39 -8.25 -12.30
N GLY A 100 -0.58 -7.22 -12.46
CA GLY A 100 0.11 -6.86 -13.70
C GLY A 100 0.67 -5.44 -13.62
N GLN A 101 1.35 -5.00 -14.67
CA GLN A 101 2.04 -3.69 -14.70
C GLN A 101 1.33 -2.63 -15.53
N ALA A 102 0.32 -3.02 -16.32
CA ALA A 102 -0.44 -2.10 -17.17
C ALA A 102 -1.07 -0.96 -16.35
N CYS A 103 -0.82 0.29 -16.79
CA CYS A 103 -1.36 1.51 -16.22
C CYS A 103 -1.50 2.57 -17.31
N GLN A 104 -2.49 3.44 -17.20
CA GLN A 104 -2.68 4.60 -18.09
C GLN A 104 -1.82 5.81 -17.72
N LEU A 105 -1.05 5.74 -16.63
CA LEU A 105 -0.18 6.80 -16.15
C LEU A 105 1.30 6.45 -16.34
N GLN A 106 2.17 7.46 -16.27
CA GLN A 106 3.62 7.32 -16.28
C GLN A 106 4.24 8.15 -15.15
N CYS A 107 3.89 7.81 -13.91
CA CYS A 107 4.33 8.59 -12.77
C CYS A 107 5.87 8.63 -12.66
N ILE A 108 6.45 9.76 -12.27
CA ILE A 108 7.91 9.93 -12.29
C ILE A 108 8.68 8.99 -11.37
N MET A 109 8.03 8.51 -10.29
CA MET A 109 8.60 7.53 -9.36
C MET A 109 8.31 6.07 -9.74
N CYS A 110 7.51 5.83 -10.79
CA CYS A 110 7.06 4.47 -11.07
C CYS A 110 8.19 3.65 -11.70
N SER A 111 8.44 2.48 -11.14
CA SER A 111 9.45 1.53 -11.62
C SER A 111 8.87 0.39 -12.46
N LEU A 112 7.56 0.39 -12.70
CA LEU A 112 6.89 -0.66 -13.47
C LEU A 112 7.02 -0.40 -14.97
N ASP A 113 7.15 -1.48 -15.75
CA ASP A 113 7.07 -1.39 -17.21
C ASP A 113 5.61 -1.38 -17.65
N HIS A 114 5.04 -0.19 -17.84
CA HIS A 114 3.66 -0.04 -18.28
C HIS A 114 3.41 -0.48 -19.74
N LYS A 115 4.46 -0.82 -20.49
CA LYS A 115 4.31 -1.45 -21.82
C LYS A 115 4.04 -2.95 -21.71
N ASP A 116 4.38 -3.57 -20.57
CA ASP A 116 4.06 -4.96 -20.29
C ASP A 116 2.54 -5.12 -20.14
N LYS A 117 1.96 -5.87 -21.08
CA LYS A 117 0.53 -6.22 -21.10
C LYS A 117 0.24 -7.53 -20.37
N GLY A 118 1.26 -8.17 -19.80
CA GLY A 118 1.15 -9.34 -18.98
C GLY A 118 0.33 -9.09 -17.72
N SER A 119 -0.39 -10.13 -17.30
CA SER A 119 -1.11 -10.16 -16.04
C SER A 119 -1.19 -11.59 -15.51
N LEU A 120 -1.52 -11.75 -14.23
CA LEU A 120 -1.75 -13.05 -13.63
C LEU A 120 -2.84 -13.84 -14.39
N ASP A 121 -2.58 -15.13 -14.65
CA ASP A 121 -3.55 -16.05 -15.21
C ASP A 121 -4.38 -16.68 -14.07
N LEU A 122 -5.54 -16.08 -13.82
CA LEU A 122 -6.43 -16.50 -12.73
C LEU A 122 -6.80 -17.99 -12.80
N LYS A 123 -6.99 -18.54 -14.01
CA LYS A 123 -7.41 -19.94 -14.16
C LYS A 123 -6.37 -20.90 -13.58
N LYS A 124 -5.09 -20.53 -13.65
CA LYS A 124 -3.99 -21.34 -13.14
C LYS A 124 -3.74 -21.13 -11.65
N ILE A 125 -3.94 -19.91 -11.14
CA ILE A 125 -3.61 -19.60 -9.74
C ILE A 125 -4.76 -19.89 -8.77
N LEU A 126 -6.02 -19.78 -9.18
CA LEU A 126 -7.18 -19.97 -8.30
C LEU A 126 -7.22 -21.37 -7.65
N PRO A 127 -6.91 -22.48 -8.36
CA PRO A 127 -6.83 -23.80 -7.72
C PRO A 127 -5.81 -23.91 -6.58
N ASN A 128 -4.79 -23.06 -6.58
CA ASN A 128 -3.73 -23.03 -5.57
C ASN A 128 -3.96 -21.97 -4.48
N LEU A 129 -5.05 -21.19 -4.59
CA LEU A 129 -5.30 -20.03 -3.76
C LEU A 129 -6.57 -20.23 -2.91
N ASP A 130 -6.39 -20.80 -1.72
CA ASP A 130 -7.46 -20.86 -0.73
C ASP A 130 -7.64 -19.49 -0.05
N LEU A 131 -8.83 -18.91 -0.23
CA LEU A 131 -9.21 -17.62 0.34
C LEU A 131 -10.00 -17.77 1.64
N THR A 132 -10.31 -18.98 2.11
CA THR A 132 -11.24 -19.24 3.23
C THR A 132 -10.95 -18.39 4.46
N HIS A 133 -9.68 -18.35 4.90
CA HIS A 133 -9.26 -17.60 6.09
C HIS A 133 -8.85 -16.15 5.83
N ILE A 134 -8.75 -15.75 4.55
CA ILE A 134 -8.42 -14.39 4.18
C ILE A 134 -9.58 -13.47 4.57
N LYS A 135 -9.28 -12.47 5.39
CA LYS A 135 -10.20 -11.43 5.84
C LYS A 135 -10.18 -10.22 4.92
N LEU A 136 -9.00 -9.88 4.39
CA LEU A 136 -8.80 -8.71 3.55
C LEU A 136 -7.86 -9.01 2.39
N ILE A 137 -8.28 -8.64 1.18
CA ILE A 137 -7.46 -8.70 -0.02
C ILE A 137 -7.13 -7.27 -0.48
N CYS A 138 -5.86 -6.94 -0.62
CA CYS A 138 -5.39 -5.67 -1.16
C CYS A 138 -4.98 -5.84 -2.62
N MET A 139 -5.73 -5.24 -3.53
CA MET A 139 -5.45 -5.30 -4.96
C MET A 139 -4.48 -4.19 -5.38
N GLN A 140 -3.40 -4.59 -6.04
CA GLN A 140 -2.33 -3.75 -6.55
C GLN A 140 -2.03 -4.07 -8.03
N GLY A 141 -1.16 -3.29 -8.66
CA GLY A 141 -0.86 -3.42 -10.09
C GLY A 141 -0.06 -2.23 -10.59
N GLY A 142 -0.12 -2.02 -11.90
CA GLY A 142 -0.14 -0.68 -12.47
C GLY A 142 -1.42 0.02 -12.01
N GLU A 143 -2.53 -0.19 -12.72
CA GLU A 143 -3.86 0.23 -12.27
C GLU A 143 -4.82 -0.98 -12.18
N PRO A 144 -5.22 -1.42 -10.98
CA PRO A 144 -6.11 -2.57 -10.81
C PRO A 144 -7.43 -2.45 -11.59
N LEU A 145 -8.00 -1.25 -11.71
CA LEU A 145 -9.26 -1.07 -12.44
C LEU A 145 -9.09 -1.09 -13.96
N LEU A 146 -7.86 -1.06 -14.47
CA LEU A 146 -7.54 -1.23 -15.89
C LEU A 146 -7.34 -2.71 -16.24
N ILE A 147 -6.67 -3.46 -15.37
CA ILE A 147 -6.21 -4.83 -15.63
C ILE A 147 -7.40 -5.80 -15.59
N LYS A 148 -7.59 -6.59 -16.66
CA LYS A 148 -8.70 -7.56 -16.75
C LYS A 148 -8.65 -8.60 -15.63
N ALA A 149 -7.49 -9.22 -15.41
CA ALA A 149 -7.31 -10.21 -14.35
C ALA A 149 -7.63 -9.66 -12.95
N ALA A 150 -7.32 -8.39 -12.68
CA ALA A 150 -7.72 -7.77 -11.42
C ALA A 150 -9.25 -7.69 -11.30
N LYS A 151 -9.95 -7.21 -12.33
CA LYS A 151 -11.42 -7.11 -12.32
C LYS A 151 -12.10 -8.48 -12.21
N ASP A 152 -11.64 -9.47 -12.96
CA ASP A 152 -12.17 -10.84 -12.87
C ASP A 152 -11.95 -11.42 -11.46
N PHE A 153 -10.78 -11.16 -10.85
CA PHE A 153 -10.48 -11.59 -9.50
C PHE A 153 -11.34 -10.88 -8.47
N PHE A 154 -11.61 -9.59 -8.66
CA PHE A 154 -12.52 -8.84 -7.81
C PHE A 154 -13.90 -9.51 -7.76
N ASP A 155 -14.47 -9.84 -8.92
CA ASP A 155 -15.80 -10.48 -8.98
C ASP A 155 -15.78 -11.86 -8.29
N HIS A 156 -14.69 -12.64 -8.44
CA HIS A 156 -14.50 -13.89 -7.72
C HIS A 156 -14.42 -13.69 -6.19
N ALA A 157 -13.55 -12.81 -5.70
CA ALA A 157 -13.41 -12.50 -4.28
C ALA A 157 -14.72 -11.95 -3.68
N TYR A 158 -15.44 -11.13 -4.44
CA TYR A 158 -16.74 -10.60 -4.05
C TYR A 158 -17.80 -11.71 -3.92
N SER A 159 -17.82 -12.69 -4.82
CA SER A 159 -18.73 -13.85 -4.74
C SER A 159 -18.49 -14.73 -3.50
N LEU A 160 -17.28 -14.67 -2.94
CA LEU A 160 -16.88 -15.34 -1.70
C LEU A 160 -17.03 -14.43 -0.47
N GLU A 161 -17.74 -13.31 -0.61
CA GLU A 161 -17.99 -12.29 0.43
C GLU A 161 -16.72 -11.70 1.06
N LYS A 162 -15.58 -11.76 0.34
CA LYS A 162 -14.32 -11.22 0.84
C LYS A 162 -14.30 -9.71 0.82
N LYS A 163 -13.63 -9.13 1.83
CA LYS A 163 -13.34 -7.71 1.84
C LYS A 163 -12.15 -7.43 0.94
N VAL A 164 -12.29 -6.45 0.07
CA VAL A 164 -11.28 -6.10 -0.92
C VAL A 164 -10.97 -4.61 -0.82
N SER A 165 -9.70 -4.24 -0.72
CA SER A 165 -9.24 -2.85 -0.79
C SER A 165 -8.40 -2.62 -2.05
N PHE A 166 -8.26 -1.35 -2.40
CA PHE A 166 -7.60 -0.94 -3.64
C PHE A 166 -6.54 0.11 -3.34
N LEU A 167 -5.42 0.02 -4.07
CA LEU A 167 -4.53 1.14 -4.34
C LEU A 167 -4.76 1.56 -5.80
N THR A 168 -5.31 2.75 -6.01
CA THR A 168 -5.74 3.22 -7.35
C THR A 168 -5.33 4.67 -7.58
N ASN A 169 -5.07 5.02 -8.84
CA ASN A 169 -4.89 6.41 -9.24
C ASN A 169 -6.23 7.17 -9.37
N GLY A 170 -7.36 6.46 -9.25
CA GLY A 170 -8.69 7.05 -9.16
C GLY A 170 -9.34 7.45 -10.48
N LEU A 171 -8.66 7.36 -11.63
CA LEU A 171 -9.21 7.83 -12.91
C LEU A 171 -10.36 6.98 -13.44
N LEU A 172 -10.34 5.67 -13.19
CA LEU A 172 -11.28 4.70 -13.78
C LEU A 172 -12.52 4.42 -12.91
N ILE A 173 -12.71 5.16 -11.82
CA ILE A 173 -13.84 4.96 -10.91
C ILE A 173 -15.11 5.62 -11.49
N ASN A 174 -15.94 4.79 -12.12
CA ASN A 174 -17.31 5.12 -12.53
C ASN A 174 -18.33 4.81 -11.40
N ASP A 175 -19.62 5.00 -11.64
CA ASP A 175 -20.68 4.79 -10.62
C ASP A 175 -20.79 3.33 -10.17
N GLU A 176 -20.55 2.38 -11.07
CA GLU A 176 -20.51 0.96 -10.75
C GLU A 176 -19.35 0.63 -9.81
N TRP A 177 -18.14 1.08 -10.13
CA TRP A 177 -16.97 0.88 -9.28
C TRP A 177 -17.12 1.60 -7.94
N ALA A 178 -17.65 2.82 -7.93
CA ALA A 178 -17.92 3.53 -6.68
C ALA A 178 -18.91 2.76 -5.79
N LYS A 179 -19.96 2.17 -6.36
CA LYS A 179 -20.86 1.25 -5.65
C LYS A 179 -20.09 0.04 -5.13
N LYS A 180 -19.38 -0.70 -5.99
CA LYS A 180 -18.61 -1.90 -5.62
C LYS A 180 -17.67 -1.59 -4.45
N ILE A 181 -16.77 -0.62 -4.63
CA ILE A 181 -15.83 -0.14 -3.61
C ILE A 181 -16.56 0.21 -2.31
N SER A 182 -17.64 0.98 -2.37
CA SER A 182 -18.36 1.40 -1.16
C SER A 182 -18.90 0.24 -0.34
N ILE A 183 -19.30 -0.87 -0.96
CA ILE A 183 -19.94 -2.01 -0.30
C ILE A 183 -18.90 -3.05 0.17
N CYS A 184 -17.91 -3.36 -0.66
CA CYS A 184 -16.96 -4.45 -0.39
C CYS A 184 -15.71 -4.01 0.37
N SER A 185 -15.37 -2.71 0.34
CA SER A 185 -14.07 -2.24 0.82
C SER A 185 -14.18 -1.63 2.23
N PRO A 186 -13.33 -2.06 3.17
CA PRO A 186 -13.17 -1.35 4.44
C PRO A 186 -12.45 -0.02 4.23
N PHE A 187 -11.58 0.05 3.23
CA PHE A 187 -10.87 1.26 2.83
C PHE A 187 -10.44 1.24 1.36
N VAL A 188 -10.15 2.42 0.83
CA VAL A 188 -9.55 2.63 -0.50
C VAL A 188 -8.44 3.69 -0.41
N TYR A 189 -7.30 3.43 -1.05
CA TYR A 189 -6.21 4.39 -1.19
C TYR A 189 -6.22 5.02 -2.58
N PHE A 190 -6.25 6.36 -2.60
CA PHE A 190 -6.06 7.16 -3.80
C PHE A 190 -4.63 7.67 -3.85
N SER A 191 -3.88 7.32 -4.91
CA SER A 191 -2.57 7.89 -5.18
C SER A 191 -2.71 9.30 -5.74
N ILE A 192 -2.59 10.31 -4.88
CA ILE A 192 -2.77 11.73 -5.18
C ILE A 192 -1.53 12.49 -4.71
N ASN A 193 -0.46 12.46 -5.50
CA ASN A 193 0.89 12.83 -5.04
C ASN A 193 1.11 14.35 -4.85
N ALA A 194 0.06 15.15 -4.67
CA ALA A 194 0.12 16.58 -4.34
C ALA A 194 -1.23 17.11 -3.85
N ALA A 195 -1.23 18.32 -3.27
CA ALA A 195 -2.44 19.06 -2.91
C ALA A 195 -2.91 20.03 -4.02
N THR A 196 -2.09 20.25 -5.05
CA THR A 196 -2.42 21.10 -6.19
C THR A 196 -2.42 20.34 -7.52
N LYS A 197 -3.24 20.83 -8.47
CA LYS A 197 -3.31 20.31 -9.84
C LYS A 197 -1.93 20.26 -10.51
N LYS A 198 -1.21 21.39 -10.48
CA LYS A 198 0.07 21.55 -11.20
C LYS A 198 1.07 20.46 -10.79
N THR A 199 1.25 20.27 -9.48
CA THR A 199 2.23 19.30 -8.98
C THR A 199 1.73 17.86 -9.12
N HIS A 200 0.43 17.61 -8.94
CA HIS A 200 -0.15 16.27 -9.17
C HIS A 200 0.04 15.82 -10.61
N GLU A 201 -0.30 16.65 -11.60
CA GLU A 201 -0.20 16.28 -13.02
C GLU A 201 1.25 16.23 -13.51
N LEU A 202 2.17 17.00 -12.89
CA LEU A 202 3.61 16.89 -13.11
C LEU A 202 4.12 15.50 -12.69
N ILE A 203 3.72 15.04 -11.51
CA ILE A 203 4.21 13.80 -10.91
C ILE A 203 3.49 12.58 -11.46
N ASN A 204 2.17 12.61 -11.50
CA ASN A 204 1.30 11.59 -12.07
C ASN A 204 1.04 11.85 -13.56
N LYS A 205 2.10 11.81 -14.38
CA LYS A 205 2.01 12.13 -15.82
C LYS A 205 0.89 11.33 -16.50
N GLY A 206 0.02 12.04 -17.21
CA GLY A 206 -1.18 11.50 -17.86
C GLY A 206 -2.45 11.58 -16.99
N SER A 207 -2.34 11.96 -15.72
CA SER A 207 -3.50 12.14 -14.85
C SER A 207 -4.24 13.43 -15.16
N LYS A 208 -5.54 13.46 -14.81
CA LYS A 208 -6.41 14.64 -14.90
C LYS A 208 -6.97 14.95 -13.52
N TRP A 209 -6.48 16.02 -12.89
CA TRP A 209 -6.79 16.38 -11.50
C TRP A 209 -8.30 16.44 -11.24
N GLU A 210 -9.05 17.11 -12.11
CA GLU A 210 -10.49 17.28 -11.95
C GLU A 210 -11.25 15.95 -12.02
N VAL A 211 -10.77 15.00 -12.84
CA VAL A 211 -11.37 13.66 -12.94
C VAL A 211 -11.13 12.89 -11.64
N VAL A 212 -9.91 12.94 -11.09
CA VAL A 212 -9.57 12.29 -9.82
C VAL A 212 -10.45 12.85 -8.69
N LEU A 213 -10.55 14.18 -8.55
CA LEU A 213 -11.40 14.79 -7.53
C LEU A 213 -12.89 14.44 -7.69
N LYS A 214 -13.41 14.48 -8.93
CA LYS A 214 -14.79 14.05 -9.22
C LYS A 214 -15.02 12.61 -8.80
N ASN A 215 -14.06 11.72 -9.06
CA ASN A 215 -14.16 10.31 -8.74
C ASN A 215 -14.04 10.02 -7.23
N ILE A 216 -13.25 10.80 -6.50
CA ILE A 216 -13.25 10.77 -5.02
C ILE A 216 -14.63 11.15 -4.49
N GLN A 217 -15.23 12.23 -5.02
CA GLN A 217 -16.59 12.64 -4.63
C GLN A 217 -17.63 11.56 -4.98
N ARG A 218 -17.45 10.86 -6.11
CA ARG A 218 -18.31 9.73 -6.48
C ARG A 218 -18.28 8.61 -5.43
N VAL A 219 -17.11 8.24 -4.91
CA VAL A 219 -16.99 7.25 -3.82
C VAL A 219 -17.64 7.77 -2.53
N ARG A 220 -17.48 9.06 -2.19
CA ARG A 220 -18.15 9.67 -1.03
C ARG A 220 -19.68 9.62 -1.15
N SER A 221 -20.20 9.92 -2.34
CA SER A 221 -21.64 9.86 -2.63
C SER A 221 -22.16 8.43 -2.55
N ALA A 222 -21.41 7.46 -3.09
CA ALA A 222 -21.75 6.03 -2.97
C ALA A 222 -21.75 5.58 -1.50
N ARG A 223 -20.73 5.96 -0.71
CA ARG A 223 -20.68 5.70 0.74
C ARG A 223 -21.94 6.18 1.46
N LYS A 224 -22.38 7.41 1.18
CA LYS A 224 -23.61 7.97 1.77
C LYS A 224 -24.85 7.20 1.31
N LYS A 225 -24.95 6.92 0.00
CA LYS A 225 -26.10 6.23 -0.61
C LYS A 225 -26.28 4.81 -0.07
N TYR A 226 -25.20 4.09 0.18
CA TYR A 226 -25.21 2.70 0.63
C TYR A 226 -24.91 2.55 2.13
N TYR A 227 -24.92 3.65 2.89
CA TYR A 227 -24.69 3.68 4.34
C TYR A 227 -23.44 2.92 4.78
N SER A 228 -22.39 2.94 3.95
CA SER A 228 -21.19 2.14 4.20
C SER A 228 -20.19 2.86 5.09
N LYS A 229 -19.30 2.10 5.70
CA LYS A 229 -18.25 2.61 6.62
C LYS A 229 -16.87 2.70 5.96
N ILE A 230 -16.81 2.73 4.63
CA ILE A 230 -15.54 2.80 3.91
C ILE A 230 -14.73 4.04 4.30
N ARG A 231 -13.45 3.82 4.62
CA ARG A 231 -12.47 4.88 4.83
C ARG A 231 -11.76 5.22 3.51
N ILE A 232 -11.74 6.49 3.15
CA ILE A 232 -11.14 6.99 1.92
C ILE A 232 -9.80 7.64 2.27
N PHE A 233 -8.71 7.04 1.83
CA PHE A 233 -7.36 7.49 2.12
C PHE A 233 -6.76 8.24 0.93
N GLY A 234 -6.13 9.38 1.22
CA GLY A 234 -5.21 10.03 0.29
C GLY A 234 -3.79 9.56 0.56
N HIS A 235 -3.12 9.04 -0.46
CA HIS A 235 -1.75 8.56 -0.38
C HIS A 235 -0.82 9.42 -1.23
N ILE A 236 0.24 9.94 -0.60
CA ILE A 236 1.36 10.59 -1.31
C ILE A 236 2.57 9.66 -1.26
N THR A 237 3.13 9.34 -2.42
CA THR A 237 4.53 8.95 -2.52
C THR A 237 5.39 10.21 -2.66
N ILE A 238 6.16 10.50 -1.62
CA ILE A 238 7.02 11.67 -1.55
C ILE A 238 8.17 11.48 -2.54
N VAL A 239 8.36 12.48 -3.38
CA VAL A 239 9.47 12.69 -4.31
C VAL A 239 9.98 14.10 -4.10
N ILE A 240 11.12 14.45 -4.69
CA ILE A 240 11.73 15.77 -4.48
C ILE A 240 10.74 16.89 -4.90
N GLU A 241 10.00 16.68 -5.99
CA GLU A 241 9.09 17.64 -6.60
C GLU A 241 7.84 17.96 -5.76
N ASN A 242 7.39 17.07 -4.88
CA ASN A 242 6.24 17.32 -3.99
C ASN A 242 6.59 17.54 -2.52
N LEU A 243 7.87 17.62 -2.15
CA LEU A 243 8.25 17.98 -0.78
C LEU A 243 7.54 19.25 -0.29
N PRO A 244 7.45 20.35 -1.08
CA PRO A 244 6.73 21.56 -0.66
C PRO A 244 5.21 21.41 -0.53
N GLU A 245 4.61 20.36 -1.10
CA GLU A 245 3.16 20.12 -1.07
C GLU A 245 2.69 19.49 0.25
N ILE A 246 3.59 18.90 1.04
CA ILE A 246 3.22 18.13 2.25
C ILE A 246 2.40 18.96 3.25
N PRO A 247 2.80 20.19 3.64
CA PRO A 247 1.99 21.00 4.57
C PRO A 247 0.60 21.30 3.99
N LEU A 248 0.54 21.68 2.71
CA LEU A 248 -0.72 22.01 2.05
C LEU A 248 -1.65 20.79 1.93
N PHE A 249 -1.09 19.59 1.77
CA PHE A 249 -1.85 18.36 1.74
C PHE A 249 -2.44 18.03 3.12
N ILE A 250 -1.66 18.22 4.20
CA ILE A 250 -2.13 18.11 5.58
C ILE A 250 -3.27 19.09 5.86
N GLU A 251 -3.20 20.32 5.34
CA GLU A 251 -4.27 21.31 5.51
C GLU A 251 -5.53 20.98 4.69
N LYS A 252 -5.37 20.43 3.47
CA LYS A 252 -6.48 20.30 2.51
C LYS A 252 -7.09 18.91 2.38
N PHE A 253 -6.53 17.85 2.95
CA PHE A 253 -6.98 16.48 2.65
C PHE A 253 -8.48 16.24 2.87
N LYS A 254 -9.08 16.86 3.91
CA LYS A 254 -10.52 16.81 4.14
C LYS A 254 -11.33 17.44 3.01
N ARG A 255 -10.89 18.62 2.54
CA ARG A 255 -11.52 19.34 1.42
C ARG A 255 -11.34 18.57 0.10
N LEU A 256 -10.23 17.86 -0.07
CA LEU A 256 -10.00 16.96 -1.19
C LEU A 256 -10.89 15.69 -1.14
N GLY A 257 -11.53 15.42 0.01
CA GLY A 257 -12.51 14.36 0.17
C GLY A 257 -12.00 13.13 0.93
N PHE A 258 -10.80 13.19 1.51
CA PHE A 258 -10.22 12.08 2.27
C PHE A 258 -10.66 12.10 3.72
N ASP A 259 -10.79 10.91 4.31
CA ASP A 259 -10.99 10.77 5.75
C ASP A 259 -9.64 10.74 6.48
N MET A 260 -8.61 10.20 5.82
CA MET A 260 -7.26 10.04 6.37
C MET A 260 -6.21 10.17 5.27
N ILE A 261 -4.97 10.46 5.66
CA ILE A 261 -3.84 10.50 4.74
C ILE A 261 -2.65 9.72 5.27
N ASN A 262 -1.87 9.17 4.35
CA ASN A 262 -0.61 8.54 4.65
C ASN A 262 0.42 8.84 3.56
N PHE A 263 1.67 8.54 3.89
CA PHE A 263 2.80 8.84 3.04
C PHE A 263 3.58 7.56 2.75
N GLY A 264 4.24 7.53 1.60
CA GLY A 264 5.39 6.71 1.25
C GLY A 264 6.49 7.64 0.74
N PHE A 265 7.69 7.16 0.45
CA PHE A 265 8.71 7.99 -0.17
C PHE A 265 9.56 7.19 -1.16
N ASP A 266 10.01 7.88 -2.20
CA ASP A 266 11.01 7.36 -3.12
C ASP A 266 12.39 7.28 -2.46
N SER A 267 13.20 6.33 -2.91
CA SER A 267 14.53 6.07 -2.39
C SER A 267 15.53 7.23 -2.52
N SER A 268 15.28 8.18 -3.41
CA SER A 268 16.10 9.39 -3.57
C SER A 268 15.89 10.44 -2.47
N VAL A 269 14.71 10.47 -1.84
CA VAL A 269 14.31 11.54 -0.91
C VAL A 269 15.19 11.61 0.34
N PRO A 270 15.53 10.50 1.03
CA PRO A 270 16.41 10.57 2.20
C PRO A 270 17.78 11.17 1.90
N LEU A 271 18.37 10.81 0.74
CA LEU A 271 19.66 11.34 0.31
C LEU A 271 19.56 12.84 -0.01
N TYR A 272 18.50 13.24 -0.71
CA TYR A 272 18.24 14.65 -1.01
C TYR A 272 18.16 15.48 0.28
N LEU A 273 17.33 15.07 1.26
CA LEU A 273 17.15 15.82 2.51
C LEU A 273 18.44 15.89 3.34
N ALA A 274 19.24 14.81 3.35
CA ALA A 274 20.53 14.80 4.05
C ALA A 274 21.52 15.83 3.48
N SER A 275 21.45 16.12 2.18
CA SER A 275 22.27 17.15 1.51
C SER A 275 21.65 18.55 1.55
N HIS A 276 20.38 18.70 1.92
CA HIS A 276 19.64 19.98 1.90
C HIS A 276 19.04 20.32 3.27
N LEU A 277 19.89 20.37 4.31
CA LEU A 277 19.45 20.53 5.71
C LEU A 277 18.60 21.79 5.96
N LYS A 278 18.89 22.91 5.29
CA LYS A 278 18.10 24.15 5.42
C LYS A 278 16.66 23.97 4.93
N GLU A 279 16.50 23.31 3.79
CA GLU A 279 15.18 23.03 3.21
C GLU A 279 14.42 22.01 4.06
N MET A 280 15.11 20.97 4.53
CA MET A 280 14.53 19.98 5.46
C MET A 280 14.02 20.65 6.74
N LEU A 281 14.80 21.54 7.37
CA LEU A 281 14.40 22.25 8.58
C LEU A 281 13.22 23.20 8.31
N TYR A 282 13.24 23.92 7.20
CA TYR A 282 12.14 24.78 6.77
C TYR A 282 10.85 23.97 6.60
N LEU A 283 10.93 22.84 5.89
CA LEU A 283 9.79 21.97 5.64
C LEU A 283 9.25 21.38 6.95
N ARG A 284 10.13 20.96 7.86
CA ARG A 284 9.76 20.46 9.19
C ARG A 284 8.95 21.50 9.98
N ILE A 285 9.37 22.76 9.97
CA ILE A 285 8.64 23.85 10.64
C ILE A 285 7.24 24.03 10.02
N LYS A 286 7.14 24.01 8.69
CA LYS A 286 5.86 24.14 7.97
C LYS A 286 4.92 22.96 8.24
N ILE A 287 5.45 21.73 8.25
CA ILE A 287 4.68 20.52 8.56
C ILE A 287 4.15 20.58 9.99
N ARG A 288 4.99 20.94 10.97
CA ARG A 288 4.54 21.08 12.36
C ARG A 288 3.43 22.10 12.52
N LYS A 289 3.56 23.27 11.89
CA LYS A 289 2.50 24.27 11.89
C LYS A 289 1.21 23.72 11.27
N ALA A 290 1.29 23.07 10.11
CA ALA A 290 0.12 22.46 9.47
C ALA A 290 -0.54 21.37 10.34
N LEU A 291 0.24 20.64 11.16
CA LEU A 291 -0.28 19.67 12.12
C LEU A 291 -0.93 20.34 13.33
N GLU A 292 -0.31 21.38 13.89
CA GLU A 292 -0.87 22.18 15.00
C GLU A 292 -2.20 22.84 14.60
N ASP A 293 -2.27 23.37 13.38
CA ASP A 293 -3.48 23.98 12.81
C ASP A 293 -4.55 22.93 12.44
N SER A 294 -4.18 21.64 12.36
CA SER A 294 -5.09 20.54 12.05
C SER A 294 -5.68 19.92 13.31
N CYS A 295 -6.99 20.06 13.49
CA CYS A 295 -7.73 19.36 14.56
C CYS A 295 -7.83 17.83 14.37
N ASP A 296 -7.21 17.28 13.32
CA ASP A 296 -7.36 15.89 12.85
C ASP A 296 -6.02 15.13 12.83
N CYS A 297 -5.09 15.42 13.75
CA CYS A 297 -3.77 14.78 13.81
C CYS A 297 -3.83 13.23 13.85
N ASP A 298 -4.86 12.65 14.47
CA ASP A 298 -5.09 11.19 14.53
C ASP A 298 -5.40 10.56 13.17
N LYS A 299 -5.75 11.39 12.18
CA LYS A 299 -6.12 10.97 10.81
C LYS A 299 -4.94 11.05 9.84
N ILE A 300 -3.76 11.43 10.32
CA ILE A 300 -2.55 11.62 9.53
C ILE A 300 -1.50 10.60 9.98
N ASP A 301 -1.12 9.68 9.10
CA ASP A 301 -0.05 8.74 9.38
C ASP A 301 1.33 9.40 9.21
N LEU A 302 1.93 9.81 10.33
CA LEU A 302 3.21 10.50 10.36
C LEU A 302 4.43 9.57 10.27
N HIS A 303 4.26 8.25 10.24
CA HIS A 303 5.40 7.32 10.40
C HIS A 303 6.51 7.56 9.37
N GLN A 304 6.15 7.71 8.09
CA GLN A 304 7.14 7.97 7.05
C GLN A 304 7.75 9.37 7.15
N LEU A 305 6.99 10.38 7.56
CA LEU A 305 7.51 11.73 7.78
C LEU A 305 8.53 11.76 8.92
N SER A 306 8.28 11.02 10.00
CA SER A 306 9.24 10.88 11.10
C SER A 306 10.51 10.14 10.69
N ILE A 307 10.42 9.11 9.82
CA ILE A 307 11.60 8.46 9.23
C ILE A 307 12.44 9.46 8.44
N LEU A 308 11.81 10.40 7.72
CA LEU A 308 12.48 11.47 6.98
C LEU A 308 12.94 12.64 7.87
N GLY A 309 12.67 12.62 9.17
CA GLY A 309 12.97 13.73 10.09
C GLY A 309 12.09 14.98 9.90
N LEU A 310 10.96 14.83 9.21
CA LEU A 310 10.03 15.91 8.86
C LEU A 310 8.87 16.11 9.86
N ALA A 311 8.57 15.10 10.68
CA ALA A 311 7.60 15.16 11.79
C ALA A 311 8.29 14.86 13.11
#